data_AF-A0ABD3NNF2-F1
#
_entry.id   AF-A0ABD3NNF2-F1
#
_cell.length_a   1.000
_cell.length_b   1.000
_cell.length_c   1.000
_cell.angle_alpha   90.00
_cell.angle_beta   90.00
_cell.angle_gamma   90.00
#
_symmetry.space_group_name_H-M   'P 1'
#
loop_
_entity.id
_entity.type
_entity.pdbx_description
1 polymer ?
#
loop_
_entity_poly.entity_id
_entity_poly.type
_entity_poly.pdbx_seq_one_letter_code
_entity_poly.pdbx_strand_id
1 'polypeptide(L)'
;MPRSVTKVNDDGTDASPSTSDEPASDSTRQSKIQKKSNGIEMSKQEAKEKAIMLKMKKEVHMQFEHLLKTVMQKPEIFKRPEMQYLREFVAAVENNRDVFPRVMGDMLYNEYIQSTRDCSDNDINLTAGYIDALSRGQDTSSAYFNKLILQVVARDTFQQHARINRGDNDVDGYTQITQLQLCDGDGNTMLGRMATHLAAEARKLKEGDIIKLVLFTELTHKLGTSLPKPAVFILEYSHVGYAKVASDIHLPLCCNFSNQPNKSYPTANTAQKVVSESDAECRHGKRLCSVYGISMLNCVTKTNPVSRLDLATVREDCYFANKKVEDMDNCEKRCMIYWWYATNIYSICGKNKRRQLPNCLVKAIRDAYPEDDDIYEGFHFSE
;
A
#
# COMPACT_ATOMS: atom_id res chain seq x y z
N MET A 1 -24.19 19.58 52.15
CA MET A 1 -24.84 18.24 52.16
C MET A 1 -24.40 17.48 50.91
N PRO A 2 -24.13 16.17 50.97
CA PRO A 2 -22.90 15.62 51.55
C PRO A 2 -22.15 14.59 50.66
N ARG A 3 -20.87 14.33 51.01
CA ARG A 3 -20.06 13.10 50.88
C ARG A 3 -19.72 12.64 49.43
N SER A 4 -18.50 12.19 49.11
CA SER A 4 -17.70 11.20 49.85
C SER A 4 -16.22 11.28 49.45
N VAL A 5 -15.36 11.22 50.46
CA VAL A 5 -13.91 10.97 50.37
C VAL A 5 -13.71 9.50 50.74
N THR A 6 -12.92 8.76 49.96
CA THR A 6 -12.43 7.44 50.37
C THR A 6 -10.92 7.44 50.34
N LYS A 7 -10.33 7.39 51.54
CA LYS A 7 -8.96 6.98 51.81
C LYS A 7 -8.89 5.45 51.76
N VAL A 8 -7.78 4.90 51.27
CA VAL A 8 -7.32 3.57 51.64
C VAL A 8 -5.84 3.70 51.98
N ASN A 9 -5.51 3.31 53.20
CA ASN A 9 -4.17 3.19 53.74
C ASN A 9 -3.86 1.70 53.97
N ASP A 10 -2.57 1.40 53.80
CA ASP A 10 -1.71 0.55 54.62
C ASP A 10 -1.76 -0.98 54.59
N ASP A 11 -0.53 -1.46 54.43
CA ASP A 11 0.20 -2.50 55.16
C ASP A 11 -0.08 -3.98 54.94
N GLY A 12 1.04 -4.71 54.79
CA GLY A 12 1.05 -6.16 54.92
C GLY A 12 2.26 -6.86 54.29
N THR A 13 3.42 -6.71 54.93
CA THR A 13 4.58 -7.62 54.96
C THR A 13 4.26 -9.11 54.79
N ASP A 14 5.10 -9.89 54.09
CA ASP A 14 5.99 -10.87 54.75
C ASP A 14 6.86 -11.71 53.79
N ALA A 15 7.85 -12.34 54.43
CA ALA A 15 9.11 -12.88 53.94
C ALA A 15 9.11 -14.19 53.12
N SER A 16 10.21 -14.32 52.35
CA SER A 16 11.01 -15.47 51.90
C SER A 16 10.76 -16.84 52.60
N PRO A 17 10.98 -18.01 51.94
CA PRO A 17 12.35 -18.45 51.64
C PRO A 17 12.58 -19.33 50.38
N SER A 18 13.87 -19.41 50.07
CA SER A 18 14.61 -20.30 49.16
C SER A 18 14.46 -21.80 49.44
N THR A 19 14.46 -22.62 48.38
CA THR A 19 15.01 -24.00 48.27
C THR A 19 15.31 -24.21 46.76
N SER A 20 16.56 -24.31 46.31
CA SER A 20 17.52 -25.43 46.34
C SER A 20 17.03 -26.73 45.66
N ASP A 21 17.93 -27.29 44.84
CA ASP A 21 18.03 -28.69 44.42
C ASP A 21 17.39 -29.10 43.08
N GLU A 22 18.10 -28.82 41.98
CA GLU A 22 18.03 -29.64 40.76
C GLU A 22 19.12 -30.72 40.79
N PRO A 23 18.77 -32.02 40.72
CA PRO A 23 19.75 -33.09 40.58
C PRO A 23 20.06 -33.37 39.09
N ALA A 24 21.35 -33.55 38.82
CA ALA A 24 21.83 -34.26 37.65
C ALA A 24 21.59 -35.77 37.79
N SER A 25 21.12 -36.42 36.72
CA SER A 25 21.20 -37.86 36.37
C SER A 25 19.98 -38.19 35.49
N ASP A 26 19.95 -39.14 34.58
CA ASP A 26 20.89 -40.03 33.89
C ASP A 26 19.95 -40.85 32.96
N SER A 27 20.51 -41.54 31.98
CA SER A 27 19.91 -42.67 31.26
C SER A 27 19.00 -42.35 30.05
N THR A 28 19.65 -42.37 28.89
CA THR A 28 19.52 -43.48 27.93
C THR A 28 18.14 -44.16 27.85
N ARG A 29 17.28 -43.66 26.96
CA ARG A 29 16.27 -44.51 26.32
C ARG A 29 15.95 -44.03 24.91
N GLN A 30 16.92 -44.26 24.01
CA GLN A 30 16.64 -44.33 22.58
C GLN A 30 15.73 -45.53 22.32
N SER A 31 14.43 -45.28 22.26
CA SER A 31 13.47 -46.19 21.67
C SER A 31 13.72 -46.25 20.16
N LYS A 32 14.53 -47.23 19.74
CA LYS A 32 14.51 -47.76 18.37
C LYS A 32 13.12 -48.33 18.11
N ILE A 33 12.19 -47.48 17.69
CA ILE A 33 10.98 -47.91 17.00
C ILE A 33 11.45 -48.39 15.63
N GLN A 34 11.75 -49.70 15.55
CA GLN A 34 11.81 -50.40 14.28
C GLN A 34 10.44 -50.25 13.61
N LYS A 35 10.31 -49.26 12.71
CA LYS A 35 9.32 -49.30 11.64
C LYS A 35 9.64 -50.54 10.80
N LYS A 36 9.05 -51.68 11.14
CA LYS A 36 8.78 -52.77 10.20
C LYS A 36 7.84 -52.19 9.14
N SER A 37 8.42 -51.58 8.11
CA SER A 37 7.68 -51.32 6.88
C SER A 37 7.38 -52.69 6.29
N ASN A 38 6.17 -53.19 6.53
CA ASN A 38 5.58 -54.24 5.73
C ASN A 38 5.54 -53.73 4.29
N GLY A 39 6.61 -53.99 3.54
CA GLY A 39 6.65 -53.79 2.10
C GLY A 39 5.66 -54.77 1.50
N ILE A 40 4.43 -54.30 1.31
CA ILE A 40 3.49 -54.96 0.42
C ILE A 40 4.17 -54.92 -0.95
N GLU A 41 4.75 -56.05 -1.35
CA GLU A 41 5.30 -56.21 -2.70
C GLU A 41 4.14 -55.98 -3.67
N MET A 42 4.15 -54.81 -4.30
CA MET A 42 3.23 -54.48 -5.39
C MET A 42 3.29 -55.59 -6.43
N SER A 43 2.13 -56.14 -6.77
CA SER A 43 2.03 -57.17 -7.80
C SER A 43 2.58 -56.64 -9.12
N LYS A 44 3.20 -57.52 -9.92
CA LYS A 44 3.69 -57.16 -11.27
C LYS A 44 2.58 -56.55 -12.15
N GLN A 45 1.33 -56.89 -11.89
CA GLN A 45 0.17 -56.35 -12.60
C GLN A 45 -0.16 -54.92 -12.15
N GLU A 46 -0.15 -54.64 -10.86
CA GLU A 46 -0.37 -53.29 -10.30
C GLU A 46 0.72 -52.31 -10.78
N ALA A 47 1.96 -52.77 -10.86
CA ALA A 47 3.07 -51.98 -11.40
C ALA A 47 2.85 -51.63 -12.89
N LYS A 48 2.34 -52.57 -13.70
CA LYS A 48 2.05 -52.35 -15.11
C LYS A 48 0.89 -51.38 -15.31
N GLU A 49 -0.18 -51.52 -14.54
CA GLU A 49 -1.35 -50.61 -14.58
C GLU A 49 -0.95 -49.20 -14.16
N LYS A 50 -0.17 -49.04 -13.08
CA LYS A 50 0.36 -47.75 -12.64
C LYS A 50 1.24 -47.09 -13.70
N ALA A 51 2.06 -47.88 -14.42
CA ALA A 51 2.88 -47.37 -15.51
C ALA A 51 2.05 -46.89 -16.72
N ILE A 52 1.00 -47.63 -17.08
CA ILE A 52 0.07 -47.24 -18.15
C ILE A 52 -0.66 -45.94 -17.77
N MET A 53 -1.19 -45.86 -16.55
CA MET A 53 -1.85 -44.65 -16.04
C MET A 53 -0.92 -43.43 -16.02
N LEU A 54 0.33 -43.62 -15.61
CA LEU A 54 1.33 -42.55 -15.64
C LEU A 54 1.63 -42.08 -17.07
N LYS A 55 1.68 -43.00 -18.04
CA LYS A 55 1.87 -42.67 -19.46
C LYS A 55 0.68 -41.88 -20.01
N MET A 56 -0.55 -42.33 -19.75
CA MET A 56 -1.77 -41.61 -20.17
C MET A 56 -1.84 -40.22 -19.55
N LYS A 57 -1.51 -40.07 -18.26
CA LYS A 57 -1.49 -38.77 -17.58
C LYS A 57 -0.49 -37.81 -18.24
N LYS A 58 0.71 -38.29 -18.59
CA LYS A 58 1.72 -37.48 -19.31
C LYS A 58 1.24 -37.06 -20.69
N GLU A 59 0.60 -37.96 -21.42
CA GLU A 59 0.07 -37.68 -22.76
C GLU A 59 -1.02 -36.60 -22.74
N VAL A 60 -1.98 -36.71 -21.81
CA VAL A 60 -3.02 -35.68 -21.60
C VAL A 60 -2.38 -34.33 -21.25
N HIS A 61 -1.37 -34.32 -20.38
CA HIS A 61 -0.68 -33.09 -20.00
C HIS A 61 0.02 -32.41 -21.20
N MET A 62 0.72 -33.19 -22.04
CA MET A 62 1.37 -32.67 -23.25
C MET A 62 0.36 -32.12 -24.27
N GLN A 63 -0.77 -32.81 -24.45
CA GLN A 63 -1.84 -32.34 -25.35
C GLN A 63 -2.43 -31.01 -24.85
N PHE A 64 -2.66 -30.90 -23.54
CA PHE A 64 -3.16 -29.67 -22.93
C PHE A 64 -2.15 -28.51 -23.04
N GLU A 65 -0.87 -28.77 -22.77
CA GLU A 65 0.19 -27.77 -22.93
C GLU A 65 0.29 -27.29 -24.39
N HIS A 66 0.22 -28.20 -25.36
CA HIS A 66 0.23 -27.86 -26.77
C HIS A 66 -1.00 -27.02 -27.17
N LEU A 67 -2.18 -27.34 -26.64
CA LEU A 67 -3.40 -26.56 -26.85
C LEU A 67 -3.23 -25.13 -26.32
N LEU A 68 -2.74 -24.97 -25.08
CA LEU A 68 -2.50 -23.65 -24.48
C LEU A 68 -1.50 -22.83 -25.30
N LYS A 69 -0.36 -23.42 -25.71
CA LYS A 69 0.61 -22.75 -26.59
C LYS A 69 -0.01 -22.32 -27.91
N THR A 70 -0.86 -23.17 -28.49
CA THR A 70 -1.56 -22.86 -29.76
C THR A 70 -2.54 -21.71 -29.58
N VAL A 71 -3.28 -21.67 -28.47
CA VAL A 71 -4.18 -20.56 -28.11
C VAL A 71 -3.41 -19.27 -27.91
N MET A 72 -2.26 -19.31 -27.22
CA MET A 72 -1.41 -18.13 -27.03
C MET A 72 -0.86 -17.58 -28.36
N GLN A 73 -0.50 -18.44 -29.32
CA GLN A 73 -0.03 -18.04 -30.64
C GLN A 73 -1.16 -17.55 -31.56
N LYS A 74 -2.38 -18.06 -31.37
CA LYS A 74 -3.56 -17.74 -32.19
C LYS A 74 -4.78 -17.45 -31.29
N PRO A 75 -4.88 -16.23 -30.71
CA PRO A 75 -5.93 -15.89 -29.75
C PRO A 75 -7.36 -16.07 -30.25
N GLU A 76 -7.59 -16.02 -31.57
CA GLU A 76 -8.90 -16.28 -32.17
C GLU A 76 -9.44 -17.69 -31.90
N ILE A 77 -8.59 -18.66 -31.60
CA ILE A 77 -9.01 -20.01 -31.21
C ILE A 77 -9.75 -19.97 -29.86
N PHE A 78 -9.32 -19.11 -28.94
CA PHE A 78 -9.94 -18.99 -27.60
C PHE A 78 -11.40 -18.54 -27.65
N LYS A 79 -11.80 -17.81 -28.70
CA LYS A 79 -13.16 -17.30 -28.87
C LYS A 79 -14.12 -18.35 -29.44
N ARG A 80 -13.62 -19.48 -29.94
CA ARG A 80 -14.46 -20.50 -30.59
C ARG A 80 -15.35 -21.24 -29.57
N PRO A 81 -16.53 -21.73 -29.97
CA PRO A 81 -17.45 -22.44 -29.08
C PRO A 81 -16.79 -23.64 -28.38
N GLU A 82 -15.91 -24.36 -29.07
CA GLU A 82 -15.24 -25.55 -28.55
C GLU A 82 -14.35 -25.24 -27.34
N MET A 83 -13.86 -24.00 -27.20
CA MET A 83 -13.04 -23.56 -26.06
C MET A 83 -13.86 -23.04 -24.87
N GLN A 84 -15.18 -23.20 -24.86
CA GLN A 84 -16.06 -22.73 -23.79
C GLN A 84 -15.63 -23.25 -22.41
N TYR A 85 -15.32 -24.55 -22.30
CA TYR A 85 -14.91 -25.16 -21.04
C TYR A 85 -13.66 -24.50 -20.45
N LEU A 86 -12.72 -24.08 -21.30
CA LEU A 86 -11.49 -23.42 -20.86
C LEU A 86 -11.79 -22.00 -20.38
N ARG A 87 -12.69 -21.27 -21.06
CA ARG A 87 -13.15 -19.94 -20.61
C ARG A 87 -13.87 -20.01 -19.27
N GLU A 88 -14.76 -20.99 -19.12
CA GLU A 88 -15.48 -21.23 -17.86
C GLU A 88 -14.52 -21.61 -16.74
N PHE A 89 -13.54 -22.46 -17.02
CA PHE A 89 -12.50 -22.80 -16.04
C PHE A 89 -11.68 -21.58 -15.62
N VAL A 90 -11.20 -20.78 -16.58
CA VAL A 90 -10.45 -19.54 -16.28
C VAL A 90 -11.30 -18.59 -15.44
N ALA A 91 -12.56 -18.37 -15.83
CA ALA A 91 -13.48 -17.54 -15.05
C ALA A 91 -13.72 -18.11 -13.65
N ALA A 92 -13.85 -19.43 -13.50
CA ALA A 92 -13.99 -20.08 -12.20
C ALA A 92 -12.74 -19.88 -11.33
N VAL A 93 -11.54 -20.04 -11.89
CA VAL A 93 -10.27 -19.79 -11.18
C VAL A 93 -10.14 -18.32 -10.77
N GLU A 94 -10.45 -17.38 -11.65
CA GLU A 94 -10.38 -15.94 -11.36
C GLU A 94 -11.36 -15.49 -10.27
N ASN A 95 -12.54 -16.12 -10.23
CA ASN A 95 -13.59 -15.84 -9.25
C ASN A 95 -13.36 -16.54 -7.91
N ASN A 96 -12.62 -17.65 -7.86
CA ASN A 96 -12.40 -18.47 -6.66
C ASN A 96 -10.90 -18.61 -6.34
N ARG A 97 -10.19 -17.49 -6.20
CA ARG A 97 -8.73 -17.49 -5.95
C ARG A 97 -8.30 -18.08 -4.61
N ASP A 98 -9.22 -18.15 -3.66
CA ASP A 98 -9.04 -18.82 -2.37
C ASP A 98 -8.93 -20.35 -2.54
N VAL A 99 -9.70 -20.92 -3.47
CA VAL A 99 -9.66 -22.35 -3.82
C VAL A 99 -8.54 -22.66 -4.80
N PHE A 100 -8.28 -21.75 -5.74
CA PHE A 100 -7.22 -21.84 -6.74
C PHE A 100 -6.18 -20.74 -6.50
N PRO A 101 -5.42 -20.82 -5.38
CA PRO A 101 -4.37 -19.85 -5.13
C PRO A 101 -3.32 -19.99 -6.22
N ARG A 102 -2.82 -18.84 -6.69
CA ARG A 102 -1.65 -18.84 -7.56
C ARG A 102 -0.47 -19.41 -6.81
N VAL A 103 0.37 -20.13 -7.52
CA VAL A 103 1.62 -20.66 -6.99
C VAL A 103 2.72 -19.65 -7.27
N MET A 104 3.66 -19.50 -6.32
CA MET A 104 4.87 -18.71 -6.55
C MET A 104 5.57 -19.18 -7.83
N GLY A 105 5.87 -18.24 -8.74
CA GLY A 105 6.44 -18.52 -10.07
C GLY A 105 5.41 -18.55 -11.22
N ASP A 106 4.11 -18.52 -10.95
CA ASP A 106 3.09 -18.36 -11.99
C ASP A 106 3.22 -16.98 -12.66
N MET A 107 3.68 -16.94 -13.92
CA MET A 107 3.78 -15.68 -14.66
C MET A 107 2.40 -15.13 -15.03
N LEU A 108 2.16 -13.86 -14.71
CA LEU A 108 1.00 -13.14 -15.22
C LEU A 108 1.14 -12.90 -16.72
N TYR A 109 0.03 -12.87 -17.46
CA TYR A 109 0.09 -12.55 -18.89
C TYR A 109 0.77 -11.20 -19.18
N ASN A 110 0.52 -10.19 -18.33
CA ASN A 110 1.19 -8.89 -18.43
C ASN A 110 2.70 -8.98 -18.16
N GLU A 111 3.10 -9.87 -17.24
CA GLU A 111 4.51 -10.14 -16.97
C GLU A 111 5.15 -11.04 -18.03
N TYR A 112 4.44 -11.98 -18.65
CA TYR A 112 4.94 -12.78 -19.77
C TYR A 112 5.36 -11.89 -20.96
N ILE A 113 4.59 -10.82 -21.21
CA ILE A 113 4.95 -9.82 -22.23
C ILE A 113 6.17 -8.99 -21.80
N GLN A 114 6.40 -8.79 -20.50
CA GLN A 114 7.55 -8.03 -19.98
C GLN A 114 8.80 -8.89 -19.70
N SER A 115 8.63 -10.16 -19.32
CA SER A 115 9.67 -11.12 -18.95
C SER A 115 10.34 -11.77 -20.16
N THR A 116 9.68 -11.73 -21.32
CA THR A 116 10.35 -11.95 -22.61
C THR A 116 11.40 -10.87 -22.92
N ARG A 117 11.52 -9.82 -22.08
CA ARG A 117 12.59 -8.83 -22.21
C ARG A 117 13.72 -8.97 -21.18
N ASP A 118 13.51 -8.98 -19.86
CA ASP A 118 14.68 -9.02 -18.93
C ASP A 118 14.33 -9.41 -17.48
N CYS A 119 13.90 -10.64 -17.16
CA CYS A 119 13.90 -11.09 -15.75
C CYS A 119 14.15 -12.60 -15.63
N SER A 120 15.33 -12.97 -15.14
CA SER A 120 15.61 -14.31 -14.63
C SER A 120 14.78 -14.58 -13.37
N ASP A 121 14.15 -15.74 -13.37
CA ASP A 121 13.36 -16.50 -12.38
C ASP A 121 13.81 -16.45 -10.89
N ASN A 122 14.11 -15.28 -10.35
CA ASN A 122 14.51 -15.11 -8.95
C ASN A 122 13.27 -14.95 -8.07
N ASP A 123 13.22 -15.74 -6.98
CA ASP A 123 12.23 -15.69 -5.91
C ASP A 123 11.78 -14.25 -5.62
N ILE A 124 10.48 -13.97 -5.81
CA ILE A 124 9.86 -12.71 -5.44
C ILE A 124 9.83 -12.64 -3.91
N ASN A 125 10.91 -12.12 -3.34
CA ASN A 125 11.03 -11.89 -1.90
C ASN A 125 10.38 -10.54 -1.55
N LEU A 126 9.45 -10.57 -0.59
CA LEU A 126 8.93 -9.35 0.02
C LEU A 126 10.08 -8.60 0.70
N THR A 127 9.97 -7.27 0.77
CA THR A 127 11.04 -6.40 1.28
C THR A 127 11.09 -6.33 2.80
N ALA A 128 11.41 -7.46 3.43
CA ALA A 128 11.51 -7.59 4.89
C ALA A 128 12.35 -6.46 5.53
N GLY A 129 11.91 -5.99 6.69
CA GLY A 129 12.54 -4.92 7.48
C GLY A 129 12.20 -3.49 7.04
N TYR A 130 11.55 -3.30 5.88
CA TYR A 130 11.26 -1.97 5.35
C TYR A 130 10.32 -1.16 6.25
N ILE A 131 9.22 -1.75 6.74
CA ILE A 131 8.21 -1.03 7.55
C ILE A 131 8.80 -0.66 8.90
N ASP A 132 9.61 -1.53 9.50
CA ASP A 132 10.35 -1.24 10.73
C ASP A 132 11.35 -0.10 10.53
N ALA A 133 12.16 -0.13 9.46
CA ALA A 133 13.09 0.94 9.12
C ALA A 133 12.37 2.29 8.94
N LEU A 134 11.25 2.29 8.21
CA LEU A 134 10.40 3.48 8.02
C LEU A 134 9.81 3.98 9.35
N SER A 135 9.37 3.09 10.23
CA SER A 135 8.82 3.45 11.55
C SER A 135 9.85 4.12 12.46
N ARG A 136 11.14 3.80 12.27
CA ARG A 136 12.27 4.41 12.98
C ARG A 136 12.76 5.70 12.31
N GLY A 137 12.21 6.07 11.16
CA GLY A 137 12.63 7.25 10.41
C GLY A 137 13.99 7.11 9.73
N GLN A 138 14.41 5.88 9.44
CA GLN A 138 15.63 5.64 8.68
C GLN A 138 15.41 6.07 7.22
N ASP A 139 16.49 6.49 6.56
CA ASP A 139 16.45 6.80 5.14
C ASP A 139 16.37 5.50 4.33
N THR A 140 15.16 5.14 3.93
CA THR A 140 14.86 3.95 3.12
C THR A 140 15.04 4.20 1.63
N SER A 141 15.16 5.46 1.20
CA SER A 141 15.22 5.83 -0.21
C SER A 141 16.47 5.30 -0.92
N SER A 142 17.58 5.09 -0.21
CA SER A 142 18.83 4.55 -0.79
C SER A 142 18.91 3.02 -0.74
N ALA A 143 18.44 2.40 0.33
CA ALA A 143 18.53 0.95 0.53
C ALA A 143 17.51 0.16 -0.31
N TYR A 144 16.33 0.73 -0.54
CA TYR A 144 15.19 0.01 -1.13
C TYR A 144 14.74 0.55 -2.49
N PHE A 145 15.50 1.49 -3.08
CA PHE A 145 15.18 2.08 -4.38
C PHE A 145 14.95 0.99 -5.45
N ASN A 146 13.78 1.04 -6.11
CA ASN A 146 13.33 0.09 -7.14
C ASN A 146 13.21 -1.39 -6.72
N LYS A 147 13.25 -1.70 -5.42
CA LYS A 147 13.17 -3.07 -4.89
C LYS A 147 12.01 -3.29 -3.92
N LEU A 148 11.17 -2.27 -3.72
CA LEU A 148 10.11 -2.35 -2.73
C LEU A 148 8.95 -3.20 -3.23
N ILE A 149 8.87 -4.42 -2.73
CA ILE A 149 7.85 -5.42 -3.02
C ILE A 149 7.09 -5.72 -1.74
N LEU A 150 5.78 -5.49 -1.76
CA LEU A 150 4.89 -5.56 -0.62
C LEU A 150 3.69 -6.43 -0.95
N GLN A 151 3.11 -7.06 0.07
CA GLN A 151 1.89 -7.85 -0.05
C GLN A 151 0.68 -7.05 0.44
N VAL A 152 -0.41 -7.11 -0.31
CA VAL A 152 -1.70 -6.54 0.09
C VAL A 152 -2.34 -7.44 1.14
N VAL A 153 -2.53 -6.92 2.34
CA VAL A 153 -3.23 -7.59 3.45
C VAL A 153 -4.72 -7.26 3.42
N ALA A 154 -5.05 -6.00 3.19
CA ALA A 154 -6.44 -5.56 3.10
C ALA A 154 -6.56 -4.39 2.13
N ARG A 155 -7.76 -4.19 1.61
CA ARG A 155 -8.09 -3.06 0.75
C ARG A 155 -9.42 -2.45 1.18
N ASP A 156 -9.41 -1.15 1.38
CA ASP A 156 -10.61 -0.35 1.53
C ASP A 156 -10.75 0.61 0.34
N THR A 157 -11.96 0.74 -0.19
CA THR A 157 -12.25 1.71 -1.24
C THR A 157 -13.58 2.37 -1.00
N PHE A 158 -13.55 3.70 -0.91
CA PHE A 158 -14.72 4.51 -0.63
C PHE A 158 -14.77 5.72 -1.55
N GLN A 159 -15.99 6.24 -1.75
CA GLN A 159 -16.20 7.51 -2.43
C GLN A 159 -16.14 8.64 -1.41
N GLN A 160 -15.36 9.66 -1.74
CA GLN A 160 -15.36 10.90 -1.00
C GLN A 160 -16.11 11.96 -1.81
N HIS A 161 -17.29 12.31 -1.31
CA HIS A 161 -18.04 13.46 -1.79
C HIS A 161 -17.20 14.73 -1.62
N ALA A 162 -17.07 15.47 -2.71
CA ALA A 162 -16.71 16.88 -2.69
C ALA A 162 -17.99 17.65 -3.01
N ARG A 163 -18.68 18.14 -1.97
CA ARG A 163 -19.73 19.14 -2.18
C ARG A 163 -19.05 20.45 -2.50
N ILE A 164 -19.26 21.00 -3.69
CA ILE A 164 -19.09 22.43 -3.91
C ILE A 164 -20.49 23.02 -4.06
N ASN A 165 -20.84 23.94 -3.17
CA ASN A 165 -21.96 24.83 -3.37
C ASN A 165 -21.58 25.81 -4.51
N ARG A 166 -21.91 25.50 -5.77
CA ARG A 166 -21.81 26.46 -6.90
C ARG A 166 -23.22 26.93 -7.29
N GLY A 167 -23.92 27.60 -6.38
CA GLY A 167 -25.28 28.12 -6.64
C GLY A 167 -26.31 27.02 -6.92
N ASP A 168 -27.38 27.35 -7.67
CA ASP A 168 -28.56 26.49 -7.87
C ASP A 168 -28.32 25.16 -8.62
N ASN A 169 -27.11 24.90 -9.11
CA ASN A 169 -26.77 23.64 -9.79
C ASN A 169 -25.73 22.86 -8.98
N ASP A 170 -26.21 22.09 -8.01
CA ASP A 170 -25.41 21.11 -7.27
C ASP A 170 -24.94 20.01 -8.24
N VAL A 171 -23.69 20.10 -8.69
CA VAL A 171 -23.01 19.01 -9.37
C VAL A 171 -22.29 18.19 -8.30
N ASP A 172 -22.84 17.02 -7.98
CA ASP A 172 -22.21 16.08 -7.06
C ASP A 172 -20.91 15.51 -7.65
N GLY A 173 -19.77 16.03 -7.20
CA GLY A 173 -18.45 15.49 -7.51
C GLY A 173 -18.07 14.37 -6.54
N TYR A 174 -17.70 13.21 -7.07
CA TYR A 174 -17.19 12.08 -6.28
C TYR A 174 -15.75 11.78 -6.68
N THR A 175 -14.85 11.78 -5.70
CA THR A 175 -13.51 11.23 -5.90
C THR A 175 -13.44 9.90 -5.18
N GLN A 176 -13.19 8.82 -5.91
CA GLN A 176 -12.96 7.55 -5.23
C GLN A 176 -11.52 7.44 -4.73
N ILE A 177 -11.40 6.74 -3.62
CA ILE A 177 -10.20 6.67 -2.83
C ILE A 177 -9.95 5.21 -2.51
N THR A 178 -8.72 4.75 -2.73
CA THR A 178 -8.31 3.40 -2.36
C THR A 178 -7.18 3.45 -1.34
N GLN A 179 -7.37 2.72 -0.25
CA GLN A 179 -6.40 2.50 0.81
C GLN A 179 -6.08 1.00 0.87
N LEU A 180 -4.80 0.70 1.07
CA LEU A 180 -4.27 -0.65 1.22
C LEU A 180 -3.68 -0.77 2.62
N GLN A 181 -3.84 -1.94 3.23
CA GLN A 181 -2.94 -2.38 4.29
C GLN A 181 -1.88 -3.26 3.64
N LEU A 182 -0.61 -2.89 3.80
CA LEU A 182 0.52 -3.53 3.15
C LEU A 182 1.43 -4.18 4.18
N CYS A 183 1.96 -5.36 3.86
CA CYS A 183 2.96 -6.10 4.64
C CYS A 183 4.26 -6.23 3.85
N ASP A 184 5.40 -6.19 4.55
CA ASP A 184 6.75 -6.26 3.96
C ASP A 184 7.40 -7.65 4.05
N GLY A 185 6.72 -8.64 4.64
CA GLY A 185 7.21 -10.01 4.80
C GLY A 185 7.59 -10.37 6.24
N ASP A 186 7.79 -9.40 7.13
CA ASP A 186 8.05 -9.62 8.56
C ASP A 186 6.77 -9.58 9.42
N GLY A 187 5.60 -9.68 8.78
CA GLY A 187 4.28 -9.52 9.41
C GLY A 187 3.93 -8.07 9.77
N ASN A 188 4.89 -7.13 9.71
CA ASN A 188 4.64 -5.72 9.98
C ASN A 188 3.73 -5.11 8.92
N THR A 189 2.79 -4.25 9.34
CA THR A 189 1.86 -3.60 8.41
C THR A 189 1.93 -2.08 8.42
N MET A 190 1.63 -1.48 7.26
CA MET A 190 1.50 -0.04 7.09
C MET A 190 0.33 0.33 6.17
N LEU A 191 -0.05 1.61 6.19
CA LEU A 191 -1.07 2.14 5.29
C LEU A 191 -0.45 2.52 3.94
N GLY A 192 -0.93 1.91 2.86
CA GLY A 192 -0.72 2.37 1.49
C GLY A 192 -1.89 3.23 1.03
N ARG A 193 -1.62 4.44 0.54
CA ARG A 193 -2.62 5.30 -0.10
C ARG A 193 -2.36 5.38 -1.58
N MET A 194 -3.31 4.95 -2.40
CA MET A 194 -3.21 5.08 -3.85
C MET A 194 -3.54 6.50 -4.30
N ALA A 195 -2.86 6.97 -5.34
CA ALA A 195 -3.29 8.12 -6.12
C ALA A 195 -4.68 7.87 -6.74
N THR A 196 -5.41 8.94 -6.99
CA THR A 196 -6.80 8.94 -7.45
C THR A 196 -6.96 8.29 -8.83
N HIS A 197 -6.09 8.60 -9.79
CA HIS A 197 -6.06 7.91 -11.10
C HIS A 197 -5.83 6.39 -11.00
N LEU A 198 -5.16 5.90 -9.95
CA LEU A 198 -4.95 4.47 -9.74
C LEU A 198 -6.17 3.77 -9.12
N ALA A 199 -7.16 4.51 -8.63
CA ALA A 199 -8.20 3.96 -7.77
C ALA A 199 -9.08 2.92 -8.49
N ALA A 200 -9.29 3.05 -9.81
CA ALA A 200 -10.03 2.07 -10.61
C ALA A 200 -9.26 0.75 -10.77
N GLU A 201 -7.94 0.83 -10.97
CA GLU A 201 -7.08 -0.35 -11.09
C GLU A 201 -6.85 -1.01 -9.73
N ALA A 202 -6.60 -0.21 -8.69
CA ALA A 202 -6.39 -0.68 -7.33
C ALA A 202 -7.62 -1.40 -6.74
N ARG A 203 -8.82 -1.14 -7.28
CA ARG A 203 -10.06 -1.91 -6.99
C ARG A 203 -10.02 -3.36 -7.47
N LYS A 204 -9.03 -3.74 -8.27
CA LYS A 204 -8.82 -5.13 -8.71
C LYS A 204 -7.89 -5.88 -7.77
N LEU A 205 -7.11 -5.16 -6.95
CA LEU A 205 -6.21 -5.76 -5.96
C LEU A 205 -7.02 -6.47 -4.87
N LYS A 206 -6.60 -7.68 -4.51
CA LYS A 206 -7.17 -8.53 -3.47
C LYS A 206 -6.14 -8.78 -2.37
N GLU A 207 -6.63 -9.24 -1.22
CA GLU A 207 -5.77 -9.81 -0.18
C GLU A 207 -4.87 -10.90 -0.79
N GLY A 208 -3.57 -10.86 -0.47
CA GLY A 208 -2.54 -11.77 -0.97
C GLY A 208 -1.83 -11.32 -2.24
N ASP A 209 -2.38 -10.35 -2.98
CA ASP A 209 -1.69 -9.81 -4.16
C ASP A 209 -0.36 -9.16 -3.75
N ILE A 210 0.69 -9.42 -4.53
CA ILE A 210 2.04 -8.88 -4.34
C ILE A 210 2.24 -7.75 -5.36
N ILE A 211 2.60 -6.58 -4.86
CA ILE A 211 2.84 -5.39 -5.69
C ILE A 211 4.28 -4.89 -5.49
N LYS A 212 4.89 -4.43 -6.56
CA LYS A 212 6.14 -3.68 -6.53
C LYS A 212 5.82 -2.20 -6.66
N LEU A 213 6.29 -1.40 -5.73
CA LEU A 213 6.13 0.05 -5.80
C LEU A 213 7.18 0.61 -6.74
N VAL A 214 6.73 1.28 -7.80
CA VAL A 214 7.58 1.89 -8.83
C VAL A 214 7.83 3.36 -8.48
N LEU A 215 6.75 4.07 -8.16
CA LEU A 215 6.81 5.47 -7.76
C LEU A 215 5.95 5.69 -6.52
N PHE A 216 6.57 6.16 -5.44
CA PHE A 216 5.89 6.33 -4.17
C PHE A 216 6.51 7.43 -3.31
N THR A 217 5.88 7.74 -2.19
CA THR A 217 6.36 8.69 -1.20
C THR A 217 6.12 8.20 0.21
N GLU A 218 7.21 8.13 0.96
CA GLU A 218 7.22 7.73 2.36
C GLU A 218 6.75 8.86 3.26
N LEU A 219 5.83 8.51 4.17
CA LEU A 219 5.28 9.45 5.13
C LEU A 219 4.87 8.72 6.41
N THR A 220 4.48 9.51 7.39
CA THR A 220 3.78 9.02 8.57
C THR A 220 2.47 9.76 8.71
N HIS A 221 1.49 9.09 9.29
CA HIS A 221 0.19 9.67 9.55
C HIS A 221 -0.20 9.50 11.01
N LYS A 222 -0.91 10.49 11.56
CA LYS A 222 -1.43 10.49 12.93
C LYS A 222 -2.92 10.80 12.90
N LEU A 223 -3.73 9.93 13.51
CA LEU A 223 -5.17 10.10 13.65
C LEU A 223 -5.51 10.41 15.11
N GLY A 224 -6.03 11.62 15.37
CA GLY A 224 -6.37 12.05 16.72
C GLY A 224 -5.16 12.09 17.66
N THR A 225 -5.30 11.44 18.81
CA THR A 225 -4.27 11.38 19.86
C THR A 225 -3.28 10.22 19.70
N SER A 226 -3.45 9.37 18.68
CA SER A 226 -2.60 8.19 18.47
C SER A 226 -1.12 8.57 18.25
N LEU A 227 -0.24 7.59 18.45
CA LEU A 227 1.12 7.70 17.93
C LEU A 227 1.07 7.74 16.39
N PRO A 228 2.02 8.44 15.74
CA PRO A 228 2.16 8.38 14.28
C PRO A 228 2.43 6.95 13.82
N LYS A 229 1.96 6.59 12.63
CA LYS A 229 2.13 5.28 12.00
C LYS A 229 2.77 5.43 10.62
N PRO A 230 3.57 4.45 10.15
CA PRO A 230 4.18 4.49 8.84
C PRO A 230 3.11 4.39 7.75
N ALA A 231 3.33 5.09 6.65
CA ALA A 231 2.49 5.01 5.47
C ALA A 231 3.28 5.33 4.20
N VAL A 232 2.69 4.94 3.09
CA VAL A 232 3.21 5.22 1.76
C VAL A 232 2.11 5.80 0.88
N PHE A 233 2.40 6.87 0.15
CA PHE A 233 1.57 7.37 -0.93
C PHE A 233 2.08 6.82 -2.26
N ILE A 234 1.27 6.03 -2.95
CA ILE A 234 1.64 5.25 -4.14
C ILE A 234 1.14 5.99 -5.38
N LEU A 235 2.07 6.36 -6.26
CA LEU A 235 1.78 7.00 -7.54
C LEU A 235 1.87 6.02 -8.71
N GLU A 236 2.67 4.97 -8.58
CA GLU A 236 2.82 3.94 -9.59
C GLU A 236 3.23 2.62 -8.93
N TYR A 237 2.62 1.53 -9.37
CA TYR A 237 2.94 0.18 -8.92
C TYR A 237 2.83 -0.80 -10.08
N SER A 238 3.48 -1.94 -9.96
CA SER A 238 3.26 -3.09 -10.82
C SER A 238 2.78 -4.27 -9.98
N HIS A 239 1.77 -4.98 -10.47
CA HIS A 239 1.33 -6.22 -9.84
C HIS A 239 2.32 -7.34 -10.21
N VAL A 240 2.96 -7.94 -9.20
CA VAL A 240 4.05 -8.93 -9.38
C VAL A 240 3.57 -10.38 -9.21
N GLY A 241 2.55 -10.61 -8.40
CA GLY A 241 2.17 -11.98 -8.10
C GLY A 241 1.11 -12.08 -7.02
N TYR A 242 1.00 -13.27 -6.45
CA TYR A 242 0.10 -13.53 -5.33
C TYR A 242 0.74 -14.57 -4.44
N ALA A 243 0.61 -14.36 -3.13
CA ALA A 243 0.89 -15.38 -2.13
C ALA A 243 -0.21 -15.32 -1.08
N LYS A 244 -0.48 -16.43 -0.41
CA LYS A 244 -1.37 -16.42 0.75
C LYS A 244 -0.78 -15.51 1.82
N VAL A 245 -1.60 -14.63 2.40
CA VAL A 245 -1.17 -13.79 3.53
C VAL A 245 -0.87 -14.67 4.73
N ALA A 246 0.26 -14.43 5.37
CA ALA A 246 0.67 -15.17 6.56
C ALA A 246 -0.33 -14.92 7.72
N SER A 247 -0.57 -15.92 8.56
CA SER A 247 -1.56 -15.78 9.65
C SER A 247 -1.09 -14.85 10.78
N ASP A 248 0.21 -14.61 10.87
CA ASP A 248 0.93 -13.83 11.88
C ASP A 248 1.10 -12.36 11.45
N ILE A 249 0.01 -11.71 11.07
CA ILE A 249 0.02 -10.28 10.79
C ILE A 249 0.08 -9.47 12.08
N HIS A 250 1.12 -8.65 12.21
CA HIS A 250 1.30 -7.72 13.32
C HIS A 250 0.45 -6.46 13.13
N LEU A 251 0.04 -5.88 14.26
CA LEU A 251 -0.57 -4.56 14.29
C LEU A 251 0.41 -3.51 13.74
N PRO A 252 -0.07 -2.45 13.08
CA PRO A 252 0.80 -1.42 12.52
C PRO A 252 1.74 -0.82 13.58
N LEU A 253 3.04 -0.80 13.26
CA LEU A 253 4.06 -0.23 14.13
C LEU A 253 3.79 1.25 14.40
N CYS A 254 4.10 1.68 15.61
CA CYS A 254 4.10 3.11 15.95
C CYS A 254 5.47 3.70 15.63
N CYS A 255 5.49 4.89 15.05
CA CYS A 255 6.74 5.58 14.76
C CYS A 255 7.31 6.21 16.03
N ASN A 256 8.50 5.76 16.42
CA ASN A 256 9.23 6.27 17.57
C ASN A 256 10.31 7.25 17.12
N PHE A 257 9.90 8.45 16.73
CA PHE A 257 10.83 9.52 16.43
C PHE A 257 11.37 10.15 17.73
N SER A 258 12.23 9.42 18.44
CA SER A 258 12.83 9.87 19.71
C SER A 258 13.56 11.22 19.61
N ASN A 259 13.89 11.65 18.38
CA ASN A 259 14.68 12.85 18.11
C ASN A 259 13.94 13.94 17.33
N GLN A 260 12.63 13.80 17.06
CA GLN A 260 11.92 14.96 16.50
C GLN A 260 11.64 15.94 17.64
N PRO A 261 12.14 17.19 17.56
CA PRO A 261 11.81 18.21 18.55
C PRO A 261 10.28 18.25 18.63
N ASN A 262 9.73 18.25 19.85
CA ASN A 262 8.30 18.32 20.14
C ASN A 262 7.66 19.45 19.32
N LYS A 263 7.29 19.15 18.08
CA LYS A 263 6.65 20.10 17.19
C LYS A 263 5.19 20.01 17.55
N SER A 264 4.72 21.05 18.24
CA SER A 264 3.32 21.39 18.23
C SER A 264 2.90 21.47 16.77
N TYR A 265 2.17 20.46 16.30
CA TYR A 265 1.49 20.57 15.02
C TYR A 265 0.60 21.80 15.12
N PRO A 266 0.68 22.77 14.18
CA PRO A 266 -0.24 23.88 14.19
C PRO A 266 -1.65 23.31 14.18
N THR A 267 -2.41 23.60 15.23
CA THR A 267 -3.80 23.17 15.35
C THR A 267 -4.60 23.89 14.25
N ALA A 268 -5.72 23.28 13.83
CA ALA A 268 -6.53 23.79 12.72
C ALA A 268 -7.09 25.22 12.92
N ASN A 269 -6.92 25.79 14.12
CA ASN A 269 -7.40 27.11 14.51
C ASN A 269 -6.28 28.17 14.60
N THR A 270 -5.01 27.79 14.46
CA THR A 270 -3.94 28.78 14.32
C THR A 270 -3.91 29.17 12.85
N ALA A 271 -4.62 30.24 12.48
CA ALA A 271 -4.44 30.89 11.19
C ALA A 271 -2.94 31.08 10.99
N GLN A 272 -2.34 30.39 10.01
CA GLN A 272 -0.93 30.58 9.72
C GLN A 272 -0.77 32.03 9.34
N LYS A 273 -0.17 32.81 10.25
CA LYS A 273 0.29 34.17 10.00
C LYS A 273 1.02 34.11 8.66
N VAL A 274 0.61 34.92 7.68
CA VAL A 274 1.19 34.95 6.32
C VAL A 274 2.70 34.89 6.46
N VAL A 275 3.25 33.71 6.22
CA VAL A 275 4.68 33.46 6.42
C VAL A 275 5.34 34.09 5.22
N SER A 276 6.30 34.99 5.45
CA SER A 276 7.09 35.62 4.39
C SER A 276 7.63 34.54 3.44
N GLU A 277 7.64 34.80 2.13
CA GLU A 277 8.06 33.78 1.14
C GLU A 277 9.50 33.26 1.37
N SER A 278 10.35 34.07 2.02
CA SER A 278 11.69 33.69 2.47
C SER A 278 11.73 32.55 3.50
N ASP A 279 10.62 32.26 4.17
CA ASP A 279 10.49 31.19 5.18
C ASP A 279 9.86 29.90 4.63
N ALA A 280 9.57 29.83 3.32
CA ALA A 280 8.87 28.70 2.69
C ALA A 280 9.78 27.50 2.35
N GLU A 281 11.09 27.56 2.62
CA GLU A 281 11.99 26.43 2.34
C GLU A 281 11.88 25.31 3.38
N CYS A 282 11.62 24.09 2.89
CA CYS A 282 11.69 22.88 3.70
C CYS A 282 13.15 22.48 3.95
N ARG A 283 13.70 22.81 5.13
CA ARG A 283 15.07 22.46 5.53
C ARG A 283 15.14 21.17 6.35
N HIS A 284 16.32 20.56 6.45
CA HIS A 284 16.57 19.47 7.40
C HIS A 284 16.26 19.98 8.83
N GLY A 285 15.41 19.28 9.57
CA GLY A 285 14.94 19.73 10.90
C GLY A 285 13.71 20.66 10.90
N LYS A 286 13.40 21.39 9.82
CA LYS A 286 12.18 22.23 9.67
C LYS A 286 11.35 21.79 8.46
N ARG A 287 10.73 20.61 8.57
CA ARG A 287 9.78 20.08 7.57
C ARG A 287 8.46 20.84 7.64
N LEU A 288 8.32 21.89 6.82
CA LEU A 288 7.08 22.66 6.67
C LEU A 288 5.96 21.83 6.03
N CYS A 289 6.30 20.79 5.27
CA CYS A 289 5.34 19.90 4.62
C CYS A 289 4.62 18.93 5.57
N SER A 290 5.00 18.91 6.85
CA SER A 290 4.36 18.08 7.88
C SER A 290 3.20 18.84 8.52
N VAL A 291 2.00 18.67 7.98
CA VAL A 291 0.77 19.33 8.44
C VAL A 291 -0.35 18.30 8.62
N TYR A 292 -1.31 18.63 9.50
CA TYR A 292 -2.53 17.85 9.70
C TYR A 292 -2.35 16.38 10.13
N GLY A 293 -1.26 16.10 10.84
CA GLY A 293 -0.92 14.74 11.26
C GLY A 293 -0.22 13.94 10.18
N ILE A 294 0.02 14.50 8.99
CA ILE A 294 0.95 13.95 8.01
C ILE A 294 2.34 14.49 8.30
N SER A 295 3.34 13.61 8.33
CA SER A 295 4.74 14.02 8.39
C SER A 295 5.54 13.29 7.32
N MET A 296 6.11 14.05 6.41
CA MET A 296 6.89 13.52 5.29
C MET A 296 8.34 13.31 5.72
N LEU A 297 8.93 12.18 5.33
CA LEU A 297 10.35 11.90 5.58
C LEU A 297 11.24 12.87 4.79
N ASN A 298 10.91 13.02 3.51
CA ASN A 298 11.50 13.97 2.56
C ASN A 298 10.49 15.08 2.20
N CYS A 299 10.97 16.24 1.75
CA CYS A 299 10.04 17.31 1.41
C CYS A 299 9.12 16.88 0.24
N VAL A 300 7.81 17.15 0.36
CA VAL A 300 6.83 16.81 -0.67
C VAL A 300 7.19 17.39 -2.05
N THR A 301 7.81 18.58 -2.11
CA THR A 301 8.23 19.20 -3.37
C THR A 301 9.46 18.53 -3.99
N LYS A 302 10.17 17.70 -3.23
CA LYS A 302 11.27 16.87 -3.73
C LYS A 302 10.79 15.48 -4.13
N THR A 303 9.92 14.87 -3.33
CA THR A 303 9.41 13.52 -3.60
C THR A 303 8.32 13.50 -4.66
N ASN A 304 7.51 14.56 -4.72
CA ASN A 304 6.44 14.81 -5.70
C ASN A 304 6.55 16.26 -6.18
N PRO A 305 7.56 16.57 -7.01
CA PRO A 305 7.69 17.91 -7.56
C PRO A 305 6.49 18.23 -8.47
N VAL A 306 6.08 19.50 -8.47
CA VAL A 306 4.95 19.99 -9.28
C VAL A 306 5.16 19.70 -10.76
N SER A 307 6.41 19.79 -11.24
CA SER A 307 6.80 19.52 -12.62
C SER A 307 6.62 18.07 -13.07
N ARG A 308 6.42 17.12 -12.14
CA ARG A 308 6.18 15.71 -12.46
C ARG A 308 4.68 15.36 -12.55
N LEU A 309 3.80 16.29 -12.18
CA LEU A 309 2.36 16.04 -12.30
C LEU A 309 1.95 16.11 -13.77
N ASP A 310 1.39 15.01 -14.27
CA ASP A 310 0.69 15.03 -15.54
C ASP A 310 -0.67 15.71 -15.37
N LEU A 311 -0.73 17.00 -15.71
CA LEU A 311 -1.94 17.80 -15.59
C LEU A 311 -3.10 17.27 -16.43
N ALA A 312 -2.85 16.52 -17.51
CA ALA A 312 -3.93 15.92 -18.29
C ALA A 312 -4.64 14.83 -17.48
N THR A 313 -3.88 13.92 -16.87
CA THR A 313 -4.40 12.91 -15.95
C THR A 313 -5.07 13.55 -14.72
N VAL A 314 -4.45 14.58 -14.13
CA VAL A 314 -5.07 15.28 -12.98
C VAL A 314 -6.42 15.91 -13.36
N ARG A 315 -6.52 16.46 -14.58
CA ARG A 315 -7.74 17.08 -15.10
C ARG A 315 -8.88 16.08 -15.27
N GLU A 316 -8.60 14.83 -15.63
CA GLU A 316 -9.61 13.77 -15.73
C GLU A 316 -10.23 13.42 -14.36
N ASP A 317 -9.42 13.46 -13.30
CA ASP A 317 -9.89 13.17 -11.93
C ASP A 317 -10.50 14.41 -11.23
N CYS A 318 -10.14 15.62 -11.68
CA CYS A 318 -10.53 16.87 -11.05
C CYS A 318 -11.94 17.29 -11.47
N TYR A 319 -12.90 17.05 -10.58
CA TYR A 319 -14.34 17.28 -10.85
C TYR A 319 -14.73 18.72 -11.26
N PHE A 320 -13.91 19.74 -10.99
CA PHE A 320 -14.17 21.12 -11.42
C PHE A 320 -13.38 21.55 -12.67
N ALA A 321 -12.50 20.68 -13.19
CA ALA A 321 -11.65 20.98 -14.34
C ALA A 321 -12.38 20.70 -15.67
N ASN A 322 -13.15 21.69 -16.15
CA ASN A 322 -13.98 21.57 -17.34
C ASN A 322 -13.26 21.93 -18.66
N LYS A 323 -12.14 22.67 -18.61
CA LYS A 323 -11.33 23.05 -19.78
C LYS A 323 -10.22 22.04 -20.06
N LYS A 324 -9.69 22.03 -21.29
CA LYS A 324 -8.42 21.35 -21.56
C LYS A 324 -7.26 22.09 -20.91
N VAL A 325 -6.21 21.36 -20.56
CA VAL A 325 -5.03 21.93 -19.88
C VAL A 325 -4.37 23.05 -20.72
N GLU A 326 -4.40 22.91 -22.04
CA GLU A 326 -3.92 23.93 -23.00
C GLU A 326 -4.72 25.24 -22.95
N ASP A 327 -6.00 25.16 -22.61
CA ASP A 327 -6.94 26.30 -22.55
C ASP A 327 -7.06 26.88 -21.13
N MET A 328 -6.42 26.26 -20.13
CA MET A 328 -6.44 26.73 -18.75
C MET A 328 -5.40 27.83 -18.53
N ASP A 329 -5.82 28.89 -17.84
CA ASP A 329 -4.88 29.87 -17.29
C ASP A 329 -4.08 29.28 -16.11
N ASN A 330 -3.08 30.02 -15.62
CA ASN A 330 -2.25 29.57 -14.51
C ASN A 330 -3.05 29.44 -13.20
N CYS A 331 -4.07 30.28 -12.99
CA CYS A 331 -4.92 30.22 -11.81
C CYS A 331 -5.70 28.89 -11.75
N GLU A 332 -6.31 28.50 -12.86
CA GLU A 332 -7.03 27.23 -13.03
C GLU A 332 -6.10 26.04 -12.84
N LYS A 333 -4.91 26.06 -13.45
CA LYS A 333 -3.88 25.02 -13.25
C LYS A 333 -3.46 24.89 -11.80
N ARG A 334 -3.19 26.01 -11.10
CA ARG A 334 -2.85 26.01 -9.68
C ARG A 334 -3.98 25.44 -8.82
N CYS A 335 -5.23 25.86 -9.06
CA CYS A 335 -6.40 25.35 -8.34
C CYS A 335 -6.51 23.82 -8.45
N MET A 336 -6.33 23.30 -9.66
CA MET A 336 -6.33 21.86 -9.93
C MET A 336 -5.18 21.15 -9.20
N ILE A 337 -3.97 21.71 -9.20
CA ILE A 337 -2.81 21.14 -8.50
C ILE A 337 -3.01 21.18 -6.98
N TYR A 338 -3.51 22.29 -6.43
CA TYR A 338 -3.84 22.38 -5.01
C TYR A 338 -4.84 21.30 -4.60
N TRP A 339 -5.91 21.14 -5.38
CA TRP A 339 -6.90 20.10 -5.17
C TRP A 339 -6.26 18.70 -5.20
N TRP A 340 -5.36 18.44 -6.15
CA TRP A 340 -4.70 17.14 -6.27
C TRP A 340 -3.90 16.81 -5.02
N TYR A 341 -3.02 17.70 -4.53
CA TYR A 341 -2.23 17.44 -3.32
C TYR A 341 -3.12 17.30 -2.08
N ALA A 342 -4.16 18.13 -1.96
CA ALA A 342 -5.09 18.08 -0.84
C ALA A 342 -5.86 16.74 -0.80
N THR A 343 -6.25 16.22 -1.96
CA THR A 343 -7.07 15.01 -2.11
C THR A 343 -6.26 13.73 -2.08
N ASN A 344 -5.06 13.74 -2.66
CA ASN A 344 -4.24 12.54 -2.78
C ASN A 344 -3.37 12.31 -1.55
N ILE A 345 -2.76 13.37 -1.04
CA ILE A 345 -1.77 13.27 0.04
C ILE A 345 -2.38 13.68 1.39
N TYR A 346 -2.87 14.91 1.50
CA TYR A 346 -3.22 15.47 2.80
C TYR A 346 -4.56 14.99 3.36
N SER A 347 -5.38 14.30 2.56
CA SER A 347 -6.63 13.69 3.06
C SER A 347 -6.45 12.34 3.74
N ILE A 348 -5.23 11.80 3.81
CA ILE A 348 -4.95 10.55 4.53
C ILE A 348 -5.42 10.64 6.00
N CYS A 349 -5.32 11.81 6.63
CA CYS A 349 -5.78 12.06 8.00
C CYS A 349 -7.26 12.50 8.13
N GLY A 350 -8.07 12.38 7.07
CA GLY A 350 -9.52 12.63 7.09
C GLY A 350 -9.99 13.96 6.46
N LYS A 351 -11.32 14.12 6.34
CA LYS A 351 -11.96 15.18 5.53
C LYS A 351 -11.69 16.62 6.02
N ASN A 352 -11.67 16.83 7.33
CA ASN A 352 -11.56 18.18 7.93
C ASN A 352 -10.12 18.71 8.00
N LYS A 353 -9.18 18.01 7.36
CA LYS A 353 -7.74 18.28 7.37
C LYS A 353 -7.22 18.82 6.03
N ARG A 354 -8.10 19.34 5.18
CA ARG A 354 -7.78 19.84 3.83
C ARG A 354 -7.62 21.36 3.73
N ARG A 355 -7.55 22.06 4.88
CA ARG A 355 -7.78 23.52 4.92
C ARG A 355 -6.66 24.36 4.30
N GLN A 356 -5.40 23.96 4.41
CA GLN A 356 -4.28 24.77 3.93
C GLN A 356 -3.09 23.88 3.60
N LEU A 357 -2.61 23.94 2.36
CA LEU A 357 -1.41 23.21 1.97
C LEU A 357 -0.16 23.84 2.61
N PRO A 358 0.91 23.06 2.82
CA PRO A 358 2.16 23.60 3.32
C PRO A 358 2.72 24.73 2.46
N ASN A 359 3.28 25.76 3.12
CA ASN A 359 3.85 26.92 2.42
C ASN A 359 4.94 26.55 1.42
N CYS A 360 5.76 25.53 1.70
CA CYS A 360 6.77 25.05 0.75
C CYS A 360 6.15 24.53 -0.55
N LEU A 361 5.01 23.85 -0.45
CA LEU A 361 4.28 23.33 -1.59
C LEU A 361 3.51 24.44 -2.31
N VAL A 362 2.85 25.33 -1.56
CA VAL A 362 2.16 26.50 -2.14
C VAL A 362 3.15 27.35 -2.94
N LYS A 363 4.33 27.65 -2.38
CA LYS A 363 5.38 28.37 -3.08
C LYS A 363 5.82 27.63 -4.36
N ALA A 364 6.13 26.34 -4.26
CA ALA A 364 6.54 25.56 -5.44
C ALA A 364 5.49 25.53 -6.55
N ILE A 365 4.20 25.56 -6.20
CA ILE A 365 3.09 25.62 -7.17
C ILE A 365 3.00 27.00 -7.83
N ARG A 366 3.15 28.08 -7.04
CA ARG A 366 3.16 29.46 -7.56
C ARG A 366 4.37 29.72 -8.46
N ASP A 367 5.54 29.26 -8.06
CA ASP A 367 6.77 29.36 -8.86
C ASP A 367 6.64 28.64 -10.21
N ALA A 368 5.91 27.52 -10.26
CA ALA A 368 5.68 26.76 -11.50
C ALA A 368 4.59 27.38 -12.40
N TYR A 369 3.65 28.11 -11.82
CA TYR A 369 2.49 28.70 -12.54
C TYR A 369 2.20 30.10 -11.97
N PRO A 370 3.03 31.11 -12.30
CA PRO A 370 2.92 32.44 -11.70
C PRO A 370 1.66 33.20 -12.14
N GLU A 371 1.26 34.19 -11.35
CA GLU A 371 0.34 35.26 -11.77
C GLU A 371 1.14 36.41 -12.39
N ASP A 372 0.53 37.15 -13.31
CA ASP A 372 1.19 38.28 -13.98
C ASP A 372 1.49 39.44 -13.00
N ASP A 373 0.63 39.62 -11.98
CA ASP A 373 0.73 40.73 -11.01
C ASP A 373 1.35 40.30 -9.65
N ASP A 374 1.76 39.03 -9.48
CA ASP A 374 2.19 38.44 -8.21
C ASP A 374 1.19 38.57 -7.04
N ILE A 375 -0.06 38.94 -7.32
CA ILE A 375 -1.14 39.00 -6.33
C ILE A 375 -1.84 37.65 -6.29
N TYR A 376 -1.61 36.89 -5.22
CA TYR A 376 -2.25 35.61 -5.00
C TYR A 376 -3.35 35.72 -3.95
N GLU A 377 -4.57 35.35 -4.33
CA GLU A 377 -5.65 35.14 -3.36
C GLU A 377 -5.30 33.99 -2.40
N GLY A 378 -5.69 34.18 -1.14
CA GLY A 378 -5.46 33.20 -0.07
C GLY A 378 -6.46 32.06 -0.11
N PHE A 379 -6.37 31.15 0.87
CA PHE A 379 -7.39 30.12 1.04
C PHE A 379 -8.70 30.76 1.53
N HIS A 380 -9.77 30.60 0.75
CA HIS A 380 -11.12 31.02 1.13
C HIS A 380 -11.92 29.82 1.65
N PHE A 381 -12.59 29.99 2.79
CA PHE A 381 -13.56 29.01 3.28
C PHE A 381 -14.82 29.11 2.43
N SER A 382 -15.15 28.05 1.71
CA SER A 382 -16.54 27.83 1.28
C SER A 382 -17.31 27.40 2.53
N GLU A 383 -18.17 28.29 3.04
CA GLU A 383 -19.07 28.00 4.18
C GLU A 383 -20.04 26.85 3.89
#